data_AF-A0A822III9-F1
#
_entry.id   AF-A0A822III9-F1
#
_cell.length_a   1.000
_cell.length_b   1.000
_cell.length_c   1.000
_cell.angle_alpha   90.00
_cell.angle_beta   90.00
_cell.angle_gamma   90.00
#
_symmetry.space_group_name_H-M   'P 1'
#
loop_
_entity.id
_entity.type
_entity.pdbx_description
1 polymer ?
#
loop_
_entity_poly.entity_id
_entity_poly.type
_entity_poly.pdbx_seq_one_letter_code
_entity_poly.pdbx_strand_id
1 'polypeptide(L)'
;MNKKRINVIILLVALVLLLFVPALTSARPEYAVKESRNCPYCHTRDGPPQLNEIGVYYVTHNHSVEGYVPTPKATPTPEPEKEIEIGVHMTTWDVGLRGLALILLVLAIVYVIRL
;
A
#
# COMPACT_ATOMS: atom_id res chain seq x y z
N MET A 1 -27.60 29.09 -2.60
CA MET A 1 -27.29 27.74 -2.06
C MET A 1 -27.54 27.76 -0.55
N ASN A 2 -28.36 26.84 0.00
CA ASN A 2 -28.83 26.92 1.38
C ASN A 2 -27.69 26.67 2.40
N LYS A 3 -27.63 27.40 3.53
CA LYS A 3 -26.54 27.29 4.53
C LYS A 3 -26.36 25.86 5.06
N LYS A 4 -27.46 25.11 5.19
CA LYS A 4 -27.44 23.67 5.52
C LYS A 4 -26.76 22.82 4.45
N ARG A 5 -26.96 23.13 3.16
CA ARG A 5 -26.32 22.41 2.04
C ARG A 5 -24.82 22.67 2.00
N ILE A 6 -24.36 23.88 2.32
CA ILE A 6 -22.94 24.24 2.40
C ILE A 6 -22.24 23.42 3.50
N ASN A 7 -22.83 23.33 4.69
CA ASN A 7 -22.25 22.58 5.80
C ASN A 7 -22.15 21.08 5.49
N VAL A 8 -23.13 20.50 4.79
CA VAL A 8 -23.10 19.11 4.35
C VAL A 8 -21.99 18.87 3.33
N ILE A 9 -21.79 19.79 2.39
CA ILE A 9 -20.70 19.71 1.41
C ILE A 9 -19.35 19.75 2.12
N ILE A 10 -19.15 20.68 3.06
CA ILE A 10 -17.90 20.78 3.83
C ILE A 10 -17.63 19.49 4.61
N LEU A 11 -18.66 18.91 5.24
CA LEU A 11 -18.52 17.67 6.01
C LEU A 11 -18.16 16.47 5.12
N LEU A 12 -18.77 16.37 3.94
CA LEU A 12 -18.44 15.33 2.96
C LEU A 12 -17.00 15.47 2.43
N VAL A 13 -16.57 16.69 2.13
CA VAL A 13 -15.19 16.96 1.68
C VAL A 13 -14.18 16.62 2.77
N ALA A 14 -14.46 16.99 4.03
CA ALA A 14 -13.61 16.65 5.17
C ALA A 14 -13.53 15.14 5.39
N LEU A 15 -14.64 14.41 5.24
CA LEU A 15 -14.68 12.95 5.38
C LEU A 15 -13.87 12.25 4.27
N VAL A 16 -14.00 12.71 3.02
CA VAL A 16 -13.22 12.18 1.89
C VAL A 16 -11.73 12.42 2.11
N LEU A 17 -11.34 13.63 2.53
CA LEU A 17 -9.94 13.93 2.86
C LEU A 17 -9.41 13.02 3.97
N LEU A 18 -10.16 12.83 5.05
CA LEU A 18 -9.77 11.95 6.16
C LEU A 18 -9.54 10.50 5.72
N LEU A 19 -10.36 9.99 4.81
CA LEU A 19 -10.23 8.62 4.27
C LEU A 19 -9.03 8.44 3.33
N PHE A 20 -8.51 9.52 2.73
CA PHE A 20 -7.35 9.48 1.83
C PHE A 20 -6.00 9.60 2.56
N VAL A 21 -5.95 10.16 3.77
CA VAL A 21 -4.71 10.37 4.54
C VAL A 21 -3.97 9.09 4.97
N PRO A 22 -4.61 7.99 5.42
CA PRO A 22 -3.87 6.82 5.92
C PRO A 22 -3.06 6.07 4.84
N ALA A 23 -3.29 6.36 3.55
CA ALA A 23 -2.46 5.81 2.46
C ALA A 23 -1.07 6.48 2.34
N LEU A 24 -0.85 7.62 3.00
CA LEU A 24 0.38 8.41 2.86
C LEU A 24 1.51 7.97 3.79
N THR A 25 1.21 7.22 4.86
CA THR A 25 2.20 6.79 5.85
C THR A 25 2.58 5.32 5.67
N SER A 26 2.91 4.93 4.43
CA SER A 26 3.63 3.66 4.24
C SER A 26 5.12 3.96 4.39
N ALA A 27 5.72 3.56 5.51
CA ALA A 27 7.18 3.62 5.71
C ALA A 27 7.85 2.56 4.83
N ARG A 28 7.88 2.80 3.52
CA ARG A 28 8.61 1.97 2.55
C ARG A 28 9.97 2.62 2.31
N PRO A 29 11.07 1.84 2.25
CA PRO A 29 12.36 2.39 1.84
C PRO A 29 12.26 2.95 0.41
N GLU A 30 13.07 3.95 0.08
CA GLU A 30 12.95 4.71 -1.17
C GLU A 30 12.97 3.81 -2.42
N TYR A 31 13.76 2.74 -2.42
CA TYR A 31 13.79 1.76 -3.52
C TYR A 31 12.45 1.02 -3.69
N ALA A 32 11.77 0.65 -2.59
CA ALA A 32 10.50 -0.07 -2.64
C ALA A 32 9.36 0.82 -3.18
N VAL A 33 9.46 2.13 -2.97
CA VAL A 33 8.56 3.12 -3.57
C VAL A 33 8.82 3.26 -5.07
N LYS A 34 10.10 3.43 -5.48
CA LYS A 34 10.47 3.62 -6.90
C LYS A 34 10.13 2.41 -7.77
N GLU A 35 10.39 1.21 -7.27
CA GLU A 35 10.21 -0.02 -8.04
C GLU A 35 8.81 -0.63 -7.86
N SER A 36 7.97 -0.06 -7.00
CA SER A 36 6.69 -0.65 -6.58
C SER A 36 6.85 -2.10 -6.08
N ARG A 37 7.99 -2.40 -5.44
CA ARG A 37 8.36 -3.73 -4.94
C ARG A 37 8.18 -3.82 -3.43
N ASN A 38 7.89 -5.01 -2.94
CA ASN A 38 7.95 -5.28 -1.51
C ASN A 38 9.40 -5.22 -1.03
N CYS A 39 9.61 -4.72 0.19
CA CYS A 39 10.94 -4.62 0.79
C CYS A 39 11.50 -6.05 1.05
N PRO A 40 12.56 -6.54 0.34
CA PRO A 40 13.21 -7.82 0.60
C PRO A 40 13.68 -8.03 2.04
N TYR A 41 13.77 -6.96 2.83
CA TYR A 41 14.07 -7.08 4.25
C TYR A 41 12.97 -7.86 4.97
N CYS A 42 11.69 -7.58 4.73
CA CYS A 42 10.56 -8.26 5.39
C CYS A 42 9.76 -9.19 4.47
N HIS A 43 9.99 -9.14 3.15
CA HIS A 43 9.26 -9.93 2.17
C HIS A 43 10.18 -10.82 1.34
N THR A 44 9.62 -11.91 0.79
CA THR A 44 10.32 -12.70 -0.23
C THR A 44 10.42 -11.92 -1.53
N ARG A 45 11.51 -12.13 -2.29
CA ARG A 45 11.70 -11.50 -3.60
C ARG A 45 10.76 -12.06 -4.67
N ASP A 46 10.37 -13.32 -4.51
CA ASP A 46 9.61 -14.08 -5.50
C ASP A 46 8.14 -14.26 -5.07
N GLY A 47 7.24 -14.08 -6.03
CA GLY A 47 5.82 -14.39 -5.90
C GLY A 47 4.94 -13.28 -5.29
N PRO A 48 3.70 -13.60 -4.92
CA PRO A 48 2.79 -12.68 -4.22
C PRO A 48 3.41 -12.18 -2.90
N PRO A 49 2.92 -11.08 -2.30
CA PRO A 49 3.48 -10.48 -1.07
C PRO A 49 3.49 -11.49 0.09
N GLN A 50 4.56 -12.27 0.19
CA GLN A 50 4.81 -13.22 1.25
C GLN A 50 5.88 -12.65 2.18
N LEU A 51 5.72 -12.87 3.47
CA LEU A 51 6.69 -12.47 4.48
C LEU A 51 7.81 -13.51 4.53
N ASN A 52 9.04 -13.05 4.66
CA ASN A 52 10.18 -13.92 5.00
C ASN A 52 10.23 -14.14 6.53
N GLU A 53 11.21 -14.90 7.02
CA GLU A 53 11.31 -15.24 8.45
C GLU A 53 11.28 -14.02 9.39
N ILE A 54 12.01 -12.97 9.04
CA ILE A 54 12.04 -11.73 9.83
C ILE A 54 10.73 -10.93 9.71
N GLY A 55 10.10 -10.92 8.53
CA GLY A 55 8.79 -10.29 8.34
C GLY A 55 7.69 -10.98 9.15
N VAL A 56 7.72 -12.32 9.22
CA VAL A 56 6.81 -13.09 10.08
C VAL A 56 7.06 -12.74 11.55
N TYR A 57 8.33 -12.75 11.98
CA TYR A 57 8.68 -12.38 13.36
C TYR A 57 8.18 -10.98 13.72
N TYR A 58 8.39 -10.00 12.85
CA TYR A 58 7.96 -8.62 13.06
C TYR A 58 6.45 -8.51 13.32
N VAL A 59 5.63 -9.18 12.50
CA VAL A 59 4.16 -9.14 12.64
C VAL A 59 3.71 -9.88 13.89
N THR A 60 4.36 -10.99 14.26
CA THR A 60 3.98 -11.79 15.44
C THR A 60 4.54 -11.22 16.75
N HIS A 61 5.52 -10.29 16.71
CA HIS A 61 6.18 -9.71 17.88
C HIS A 61 5.97 -8.20 17.96
N ASN A 62 4.69 -7.77 17.91
CA ASN A 62 4.28 -6.38 18.12
C ASN A 62 4.99 -5.36 17.21
N HIS A 63 5.28 -5.73 15.96
CA HIS A 63 6.01 -4.86 15.04
C HIS A 63 7.38 -4.43 15.59
N SER A 64 8.07 -5.36 16.26
CA SER A 64 9.44 -5.20 16.74
C SER A 64 10.34 -6.32 16.19
N VAL A 65 11.59 -5.96 15.90
CA VAL A 65 12.67 -6.91 15.57
C VAL A 65 13.58 -7.17 16.78
N GLU A 66 13.21 -6.65 17.95
CA GLU A 66 13.96 -6.86 19.19
C GLU A 66 13.96 -8.35 19.57
N GLY A 67 15.15 -8.87 19.89
CA GLY A 67 15.34 -10.28 20.21
C GLY A 67 15.35 -11.23 19.01
N TYR A 68 15.15 -10.74 17.78
CA TYR A 68 15.25 -11.59 16.59
C TYR A 68 16.70 -12.03 16.36
N VAL A 69 16.93 -13.33 16.35
CA VAL A 69 18.22 -13.93 15.98
C VAL A 69 18.02 -14.64 14.63
N PRO A 70 18.67 -14.19 13.55
CA PRO A 70 18.56 -14.85 12.26
C PRO A 70 19.12 -16.28 12.37
N THR A 71 18.36 -17.26 11.91
CA THR A 71 18.85 -18.62 11.76
C THR A 71 20.04 -18.59 10.79
N PRO A 72 21.23 -19.14 11.15
CA PRO A 72 22.36 -19.19 10.24
C PRO A 72 21.99 -19.94 8.97
N LYS A 73 21.88 -19.24 7.84
CA LYS A 73 21.68 -19.88 6.55
C LYS A 73 23.01 -20.44 6.08
N ALA A 74 23.18 -21.76 6.15
CA ALA A 74 24.19 -22.43 5.33
C ALA A 74 23.83 -22.18 3.86
N THR A 75 24.67 -21.46 3.13
CA THR A 75 24.43 -21.18 1.70
C THR A 75 25.65 -21.64 0.92
N PRO A 76 25.56 -22.67 0.05
CA PRO A 76 26.34 -22.64 -1.18
C PRO A 76 25.68 -21.61 -2.10
N THR A 77 26.44 -20.58 -2.48
CA THR A 77 26.02 -19.52 -3.40
C THR A 77 25.59 -20.10 -4.76
N PRO A 78 24.33 -19.95 -5.20
CA PRO A 78 24.01 -20.08 -6.61
C PRO A 78 24.27 -18.73 -7.30
N GLU A 79 25.09 -18.77 -8.34
CA GLU A 79 25.38 -17.65 -9.23
C GLU A 79 24.10 -17.27 -10.01
N PRO A 80 23.65 -16.00 -9.98
CA PRO A 80 22.41 -15.61 -10.65
C PRO A 80 22.64 -15.41 -12.15
N GLU A 81 22.34 -16.43 -12.96
CA GLU A 81 22.19 -16.29 -14.40
C GLU A 81 20.80 -15.68 -14.74
N LYS A 82 20.84 -14.47 -15.26
CA LYS A 82 19.76 -13.63 -15.82
C LYS A 82 18.81 -12.93 -14.84
N GLU A 83 18.97 -11.62 -14.82
CA GLU A 83 18.01 -10.63 -14.35
C GLU A 83 16.70 -10.77 -15.13
N ILE A 84 15.67 -11.29 -14.47
CA ILE A 84 14.32 -11.35 -15.02
C ILE A 84 13.73 -9.96 -14.82
N GLU A 85 13.38 -9.26 -15.90
CA GLU A 85 12.62 -8.01 -15.83
C GLU A 85 11.24 -8.29 -15.25
N ILE A 86 11.14 -8.20 -13.93
CA ILE A 86 9.86 -8.37 -13.27
C ILE A 86 9.06 -7.10 -13.56
N GLY A 87 8.02 -7.22 -14.38
CA GLY A 87 7.09 -6.14 -14.70
C GLY A 87 6.48 -5.53 -13.43
N VAL A 88 6.29 -4.22 -13.45
CA VAL A 88 5.70 -3.41 -12.36
C VAL A 88 4.33 -3.97 -12.01
N HIS A 89 4.25 -4.77 -10.95
CA HIS A 89 2.97 -5.26 -10.44
C HIS A 89 2.40 -4.23 -9.47
N MET A 90 1.44 -3.43 -9.94
CA MET A 90 0.61 -2.61 -9.05
C MET A 90 -0.12 -3.52 -8.06
N THR A 91 -0.23 -3.12 -6.79
CA THR A 91 -0.96 -3.91 -5.81
C THR A 91 -2.46 -3.84 -6.13
N THR A 92 -3.18 -4.96 -6.00
CA THR A 92 -4.61 -5.05 -6.31
C THR A 92 -5.46 -4.04 -5.53
N TRP A 93 -4.99 -3.67 -4.34
CA TRP A 93 -5.60 -2.66 -3.46
C TRP A 93 -5.52 -1.24 -4.03
N ASP A 94 -4.43 -0.88 -4.72
CA ASP A 94 -4.27 0.45 -5.33
C ASP A 94 -5.26 0.67 -6.48
N VAL A 95 -5.56 -0.38 -7.25
CA VAL A 95 -6.50 -0.31 -8.38
C VAL A 95 -7.94 -0.18 -7.88
N GLY A 96 -8.31 -0.98 -6.87
CA GLY A 96 -9.64 -0.96 -6.29
C GLY A 96 -9.98 0.40 -5.67
N LEU A 97 -9.04 1.00 -4.94
CA LEU A 97 -9.24 2.30 -4.30
C LEU A 97 -9.37 3.43 -5.33
N ARG A 98 -8.54 3.42 -6.39
CA ARG A 98 -8.64 4.39 -7.50
C ARG A 98 -9.97 4.25 -8.27
N GLY A 99 -10.42 3.02 -8.49
CA GLY A 99 -11.71 2.74 -9.13
C GLY A 99 -12.89 3.28 -8.31
N LEU A 100 -12.91 3.00 -7.00
CA LEU A 100 -13.94 3.52 -6.10
C LEU A 100 -13.95 5.07 -6.07
N ALA A 101 -12.78 5.69 -6.01
CA ALA A 101 -12.65 7.14 -6.00
C ALA A 101 -13.24 7.79 -7.26
N LEU A 102 -12.99 7.21 -8.45
CA LEU A 102 -13.59 7.68 -9.70
C LEU A 102 -15.12 7.56 -9.70
N ILE A 103 -15.65 6.44 -9.20
CA ILE A 103 -17.10 6.22 -9.11
C ILE A 103 -17.76 7.28 -8.21
N LEU A 104 -17.18 7.52 -7.03
CA LEU A 104 -17.70 8.53 -6.10
C LEU A 104 -17.64 9.94 -6.69
N LEU A 105 -16.58 10.27 -7.41
CA LEU A 105 -16.43 11.55 -8.08
C LEU A 105 -17.50 11.76 -9.17
N VAL A 106 -17.77 10.74 -9.99
CA VAL A 106 -18.84 10.80 -11.00
C VAL A 106 -20.21 10.97 -10.34
N LEU A 107 -20.51 10.22 -9.28
CA LEU A 107 -21.77 10.34 -8.55
C LEU A 107 -21.95 11.72 -7.93
N ALA A 108 -20.89 12.31 -7.38
CA ALA A 108 -20.91 13.67 -6.85
C ALA A 108 -21.21 14.71 -7.94
N ILE A 109 -20.60 14.58 -9.13
CA ILE A 109 -20.87 15.46 -10.28
C ILE A 109 -22.34 15.35 -10.71
N VAL A 110 -22.85 14.12 -10.88
CA VAL A 110 -24.25 13.89 -11.26
C VAL A 110 -25.20 14.48 -10.23
N TYR A 111 -24.91 14.30 -8.93
CA TYR A 111 -25.70 14.87 -7.86
C TYR A 111 -25.75 16.41 -7.93
N VAL A 112 -24.62 17.07 -8.19
CA VAL A 112 -24.56 18.54 -8.33
C VAL A 112 -25.33 19.03 -9.56
N ILE A 113 -25.24 18.34 -10.70
CA ILE A 113 -25.99 18.71 -11.92
C ILE A 113 -27.50 18.55 -11.74
N ARG A 114 -27.93 17.59 -10.89
CA ARG A 114 -29.34 17.30 -10.63
C ARG A 114 -29.97 18.19 -9.54
N LEU A 115 -29.20 19.04 -8.88
CA LEU A 115 -29.61 19.85 -7.71
C LEU A 115 -30.01 21.29 -8.05
#